data_AF-A0A962BQJ9-F1
#
_entry.id   AF-A0A962BQJ9-F1
#
_cell.length_a   1.000
_cell.length_b   1.000
_cell.length_c   1.000
_cell.angle_alpha   90.00
_cell.angle_beta   90.00
_cell.angle_gamma   90.00
#
_symmetry.space_group_name_H-M   'P 1'
#
loop_
_entity.id
_entity.type
_entity.pdbx_description
1 polymer ?
#
loop_
_entity_poly.entity_id
_entity_poly.type
_entity_poly.pdbx_seq_one_letter_code
_entity_poly.pdbx_strand_id
1 'polypeptide(L)' 'MMVCLCHPFSDKKVREHLEKQGGSARVSTVYTACADGEKPSCCTCLATLKDMVQTHKAGGATA' A
#
# COMPACT_ATOMS: atom_id res chain seq x y z
N MET A 1 -6.40 10.47 -0.62
CA MET A 1 -7.60 9.64 -0.38
C MET A 1 -7.33 8.66 0.76
N MET A 2 -8.31 8.45 1.65
CA MET A 2 -8.24 7.35 2.63
C MET A 2 -8.34 6.03 1.89
N VAL A 3 -7.36 5.14 2.08
CA VAL A 3 -7.29 3.84 1.40
C VAL A 3 -8.11 2.81 2.15
N CYS A 4 -8.07 2.85 3.48
CA CYS A 4 -8.84 1.95 4.32
C CYS A 4 -9.62 2.74 5.38
N LEU A 5 -10.87 2.34 5.60
CA LEU A 5 -11.74 2.93 6.63
C LEU A 5 -11.65 2.18 7.96
N CYS A 6 -11.36 0.88 7.91
CA CYS A 6 -11.25 0.03 9.08
C CYS A 6 -10.00 0.37 9.89
N HIS A 7 -8.85 0.47 9.22
CA HIS A 7 -7.61 1.00 9.79
C HIS A 7 -7.27 2.26 8.98
N PRO A 8 -7.54 3.47 9.50
CA PRO A 8 -7.46 4.69 8.71
C PRO A 8 -6.02 5.00 8.33
N PHE A 9 -5.71 4.83 7.04
CA PHE A 9 -4.46 5.30 6.45
C PHE A 9 -4.68 5.90 5.05
N SER A 10 -3.89 6.91 4.74
CA SER A 10 -3.95 7.65 3.48
C SER A 10 -3.10 7.01 2.39
N ASP A 11 -3.51 7.20 1.14
CA ASP A 11 -2.75 6.85 -0.07
C ASP A 11 -1.35 7.49 -0.06
N LYS A 12 -1.22 8.69 0.49
CA LYS A 12 0.08 9.36 0.65
C LYS A 12 1.06 8.51 1.47
N LYS A 13 0.60 7.98 2.63
CA LYS A 13 1.43 7.11 3.49
C LYS A 13 1.84 5.84 2.76
N VAL A 14 0.93 5.29 1.94
CA VAL A 14 1.21 4.14 1.08
C VAL A 14 2.29 4.47 0.05
N ARG A 15 2.17 5.59 -0.68
CA ARG A 15 3.16 6.01 -1.68
C ARG A 15 4.53 6.28 -1.07
N GLU A 16 4.58 7.03 0.04
CA GLU A 16 5.84 7.30 0.76
C GLU A 16 6.52 5.99 1.20
N HIS A 17 5.75 4.99 1.63
CA HIS A 17 6.29 3.68 2.00
C HIS A 17 6.76 2.87 0.78
N LEU A 18 6.02 2.92 -0.33
CA LEU A 18 6.41 2.28 -1.59
C LEU A 18 7.71 2.87 -2.14
N GLU A 19 7.85 4.19 -2.13
CA GLU A 19 9.06 4.89 -2.57
C GLU A 19 10.27 4.55 -1.69
N LYS A 20 10.08 4.41 -0.37
CA LYS A 20 11.13 3.95 0.56
C LYS A 20 11.52 2.48 0.36
N GLN A 21 10.55 1.62 0.02
CA GLN A 21 10.76 0.16 -0.07
C GLN A 21 11.21 -0.30 -1.47
N GLY A 22 11.01 0.52 -2.51
CA GLY A 22 11.41 0.23 -3.89
C GLY A 22 10.55 -0.84 -4.59
N GLY A 23 11.08 -1.43 -5.67
CA GLY A 23 10.35 -2.35 -6.56
C GLY A 23 9.87 -3.67 -5.93
N SER A 24 10.36 -4.01 -4.74
CA SER A 24 10.07 -5.29 -4.06
C SER A 24 8.90 -5.22 -3.07
N ALA A 25 8.15 -4.12 -3.02
CA ALA A 25 7.07 -3.97 -2.05
C ALA A 25 5.95 -5.02 -2.21
N ARG A 26 5.50 -5.58 -1.08
CA ARG A 26 4.39 -6.54 -1.00
C ARG A 26 3.18 -5.89 -0.34
N VAL A 27 1.98 -6.14 -0.87
CA VAL A 27 0.71 -5.59 -0.34
C VAL A 27 0.57 -5.81 1.16
N SER A 28 0.88 -7.01 1.67
CA SER A 28 0.81 -7.30 3.10
C SER A 28 1.79 -6.47 3.92
N THR A 29 3.02 -6.27 3.44
CA THR A 29 4.02 -5.46 4.13
C THR A 29 3.63 -3.99 4.15
N VAL A 30 3.14 -3.48 3.01
CA VAL A 30 2.68 -2.10 2.89
C VAL A 30 1.46 -1.86 3.79
N TYR A 31 0.52 -2.81 3.83
CA TYR A 31 -0.65 -2.75 4.70
C TYR A 31 -0.22 -2.64 6.16
N THR A 32 0.60 -3.60 6.63
CA THR A 32 1.06 -3.64 8.01
C THR A 32 1.87 -2.39 8.37
N ALA A 33 2.68 -1.86 7.46
CA ALA A 33 3.41 -0.61 7.70
C ALA A 33 2.49 0.63 7.77
N CYS A 34 1.44 0.68 6.95
CA CYS A 34 0.52 1.82 6.93
C CYS A 34 -0.49 1.78 8.08
N ALA A 35 -0.92 0.58 8.48
CA ALA A 35 -1.87 0.30 9.54
C ALA A 35 -1.21 -0.03 10.89
N ASP A 36 0.02 0.43 11.14
CA ASP A 36 0.70 0.34 12.44
C ASP A 36 0.79 -1.10 13.02
N GLY A 37 1.06 -2.08 12.17
CA GLY A 37 1.19 -3.48 12.57
C GLY A 37 -0.10 -4.29 12.45
N GLU A 38 -1.23 -3.64 12.14
CA GLU A 38 -2.51 -4.34 12.07
C GLU A 38 -2.66 -5.23 10.83
N LYS A 39 -3.55 -6.22 10.95
CA LYS A 39 -3.90 -7.15 9.86
C LYS A 39 -5.17 -6.69 9.14
N PRO A 40 -5.33 -6.99 7.85
CA PRO A 40 -6.55 -6.63 7.13
C PRO A 40 -7.78 -7.33 7.74
N SER A 41 -8.75 -6.52 8.18
CA SER A 41 -9.98 -7.01 8.83
C SER A 41 -11.17 -7.03 7.87
N CYS A 42 -11.36 -5.96 7.09
CA CYS A 42 -12.50 -5.84 6.18
C CYS A 42 -12.19 -6.17 4.72
N CYS A 43 -10.90 -6.33 4.36
CA CYS A 43 -10.40 -6.65 3.02
C CYS A 43 -10.81 -5.69 1.88
N THR A 44 -11.70 -4.72 2.10
CA THR A 44 -12.21 -3.79 1.09
C THR A 44 -11.11 -2.90 0.51
N CYS A 45 -10.17 -2.51 1.37
CA CYS A 45 -9.05 -1.65 1.00
C CYS A 45 -7.87 -2.40 0.37
N LEU A 46 -7.90 -3.74 0.35
CA LEU A 46 -6.83 -4.55 -0.24
C LEU A 46 -6.79 -4.44 -1.75
N ALA A 47 -7.94 -4.30 -2.42
CA ALA A 47 -7.98 -4.13 -3.88
C ALA A 47 -7.28 -2.84 -4.30
N THR A 48 -7.63 -1.72 -3.68
CA THR A 48 -6.99 -0.42 -3.89
C THR A 48 -5.51 -0.46 -3.54
N LEU A 49 -5.16 -1.09 -2.41
CA LEU A 49 -3.76 -1.21 -2.01
C LEU A 49 -2.93 -2.03 -3.00
N LYS A 50 -3.49 -3.13 -3.50
CA LYS A 50 -2.87 -3.99 -4.50
C LYS A 50 -2.64 -3.23 -5.80
N ASP A 51 -3.64 -2.48 -6.27
CA ASP A 51 -3.52 -1.64 -7.46
C ASP A 51 -2.39 -0.60 -7.33
N MET A 52 -2.30 0.10 -6.20
CA MET A 52 -1.21 1.06 -5.94
C MET A 52 0.17 0.39 -5.94
N VAL A 53 0.30 -0.79 -5.31
CA VAL A 53 1.56 -1.55 -5.29
C VAL A 53 1.93 -2.04 -6.68
N GLN A 54 0.96 -2.51 -7.47
CA GLN A 54 1.18 -2.95 -8.85
C GLN A 54 1.56 -1.77 -9.75
N THR A 55 0.89 -0.63 -9.63
CA THR A 55 1.21 0.61 -10.34
C THR A 55 2.63 1.08 -10.03
N HIS A 56 3.05 1.04 -8.76
CA HIS A 56 4.42 1.38 -8.38
C HIS A 56 5.46 0.42 -8.97
N LYS A 57 5.16 -0.89 -8.99
CA LYS A 57 6.02 -1.90 -9.63
C LYS A 57 6.12 -1.71 -11.14
N ALA A 58 5.01 -1.39 -11.80
CA ALA A 58 4.98 -1.16 -13.25
C ALA A 58 5.63 0.18 -13.64
N GLY A 59 5.45 1.23 -12.85
CA GLY A 59 6.04 2.55 -13.06
C GLY A 59 7.53 2.65 -12.70
N GLY A 60 8.06 1.68 -11.94
CA GLY A 60 9.50 1.55 -11.66
C GLY A 60 10.28 0.73 -12.71
N ALA A 61 9.63 0.32 -13.82
CA ALA A 61 10.22 -0.55 -14.85
C ALA A 61 10.43 0.15 -16.21
N THR A 62 10.49 1.49 -16.23
CA THR A 62 10.90 2.25 -17.42
C THR A 62 11.78 3.43 -17.01
N ALA A 63 13.07 3.17 -16.86
CA ALA A 63 14.22 3.98 -17.30
C ALA A 63 15.51 3.35 -16.76
#